data_AF-A0A4P7E0C1-F1
#
_entry.id   AF-A0A4P7E0C1-F1
#
_cell.length_a   1.000
_cell.length_b   1.000
_cell.length_c   1.000
_cell.angle_alpha   90.00
_cell.angle_beta   90.00
_cell.angle_gamma   90.00
#
_symmetry.space_group_name_H-M   'P 1'
#
loop_
_entity.id
_entity.type
_entity.pdbx_description
1 polymer ?
#
loop_
_entity_poly.entity_id
_entity_poly.type
_entity_poly.pdbx_seq_one_letter_code
_entity_poly.pdbx_strand_id
1 'polypeptide(L)'
;MKLLKITGIFLLMTSCATYMSPTEISNTLPSLTKATFYSSIDAAEAVKTSNCRVLVENRKYLAPVGLTRIGDLRNGARGIDEWVRLDGGNAYSLKSYQWQTVNDKGESQLQLEFTTMVCE
;
A
#
# COMPACT_ATOMS: atom_id res chain seq x y z
N MET A 1 -55.45 16.62 -23.01
CA MET A 1 -54.86 16.36 -21.67
C MET A 1 -53.37 16.08 -21.83
N LYS A 2 -52.51 16.98 -21.35
CA LYS A 2 -51.04 16.86 -21.49
C LYS A 2 -50.48 15.87 -20.47
N LEU A 3 -49.59 15.00 -20.95
CA LEU A 3 -48.87 13.99 -20.19
C LEU A 3 -48.01 14.62 -19.08
N LEU A 4 -47.95 13.97 -17.91
CA LEU A 4 -46.84 14.13 -16.98
C LEU A 4 -46.31 12.74 -16.61
N LYS A 5 -45.24 12.31 -17.29
CA LYS A 5 -44.45 11.13 -16.90
C LYS A 5 -43.48 11.58 -15.82
N ILE A 6 -43.73 11.19 -14.57
CA ILE A 6 -42.78 11.39 -13.48
C ILE A 6 -41.85 10.18 -13.49
N THR A 7 -40.72 10.31 -14.18
CA THR A 7 -39.63 9.34 -14.13
C THR A 7 -38.85 9.60 -12.83
N GLY A 8 -39.13 8.81 -11.79
CA GLY A 8 -38.36 8.84 -10.55
C GLY A 8 -36.95 8.34 -10.77
N ILE A 9 -35.96 9.23 -10.66
CA ILE A 9 -34.54 8.87 -10.70
C ILE A 9 -34.20 8.16 -9.39
N PHE A 10 -33.89 6.87 -9.50
CA PHE A 10 -33.39 6.03 -8.41
C PHE A 10 -31.87 6.24 -8.32
N LEU A 11 -31.43 7.22 -7.52
CA LEU A 11 -30.02 7.43 -7.20
C LEU A 11 -29.62 6.49 -6.05
N LEU A 12 -29.29 5.25 -6.40
CA LEU A 12 -28.58 4.34 -5.51
C LEU A 12 -27.12 4.81 -5.41
N MET A 13 -26.84 5.65 -4.41
CA MET A 13 -25.46 5.88 -3.96
C MET A 13 -25.03 4.66 -3.16
N THR A 14 -24.61 3.59 -3.86
CA THR A 14 -23.85 2.51 -3.23
C THR A 14 -22.48 3.07 -2.85
N SER A 15 -22.37 3.64 -1.64
CA SER A 15 -21.07 3.86 -1.02
C SER A 15 -20.51 2.49 -0.61
N CYS A 16 -20.06 1.73 -1.60
CA CYS A 16 -19.16 0.62 -1.34
C CYS A 16 -17.91 1.27 -0.77
N ALA A 17 -17.68 1.10 0.53
CA ALA A 17 -16.39 1.39 1.13
C ALA A 17 -15.33 0.71 0.24
N THR A 18 -14.50 1.53 -0.41
CA THR A 18 -13.45 1.04 -1.30
C THR A 18 -12.35 0.42 -0.44
N TYR A 19 -12.59 -0.82 -0.02
CA TYR A 19 -11.59 -1.69 0.55
C TYR A 19 -10.76 -2.23 -0.62
N MET A 20 -9.46 -1.92 -0.62
CA MET A 20 -8.54 -2.67 -1.47
C MET A 20 -8.31 -4.04 -0.82
N SER A 21 -8.46 -5.09 -1.62
CA SER A 21 -8.10 -6.45 -1.24
C SER A 21 -6.59 -6.61 -1.09
N PRO A 22 -6.12 -7.64 -0.36
CA PRO A 22 -4.70 -7.98 -0.30
C PRO A 22 -4.05 -8.13 -1.67
N THR A 23 -4.75 -8.74 -2.63
CA THR A 23 -4.27 -8.94 -4.00
C THR A 23 -4.08 -7.60 -4.72
N GLU A 24 -5.03 -6.67 -4.59
CA GLU A 24 -4.90 -5.35 -5.20
C GLU A 24 -3.69 -4.60 -4.65
N ILE A 25 -3.40 -4.72 -3.36
CA ILE A 25 -2.24 -4.06 -2.76
C ILE A 25 -0.93 -4.71 -3.17
N SER A 26 -0.86 -6.04 -3.14
CA SER A 26 0.32 -6.79 -3.59
C SER A 26 0.64 -6.56 -5.06
N ASN A 27 -0.35 -6.19 -5.88
CA ASN A 27 -0.12 -5.82 -7.28
C ASN A 27 0.18 -4.33 -7.46
N THR A 28 -0.51 -3.46 -6.71
CA THR A 28 -0.45 -2.02 -6.92
C THR A 28 0.76 -1.39 -6.25
N LEU A 29 1.02 -1.70 -4.97
CA LEU A 29 2.08 -1.04 -4.22
C LEU A 29 3.48 -1.24 -4.86
N PRO A 30 3.87 -2.47 -5.29
CA PRO A 30 5.14 -2.68 -5.99
C PRO A 30 5.28 -1.89 -7.29
N SER A 31 4.17 -1.64 -7.99
CA SER A 31 4.20 -0.84 -9.23
C SER A 31 4.45 0.65 -8.97
N LEU A 32 4.33 1.10 -7.72
CA LEU A 32 4.52 2.49 -7.31
C LEU A 32 5.88 2.75 -6.65
N THR A 33 6.64 1.70 -6.33
CA THR A 33 7.99 1.78 -5.76
C THR A 33 9.06 1.72 -6.84
N LYS A 34 10.23 2.29 -6.56
CA LYS A 34 11.45 2.09 -7.35
C LYS A 34 12.27 0.91 -6.84
N ALA A 35 12.20 0.61 -5.55
CA ALA A 35 12.84 -0.57 -4.97
C ALA A 35 12.21 -1.87 -5.49
N THR A 36 13.03 -2.91 -5.65
CA THR A 36 12.55 -4.23 -6.07
C THR A 36 11.70 -4.85 -4.97
N PHE A 37 10.49 -5.27 -5.31
CA PHE A 37 9.61 -5.97 -4.40
C PHE A 37 9.89 -7.47 -4.42
N TYR A 38 9.99 -8.06 -3.23
CA TYR A 38 9.96 -9.51 -3.02
C TYR A 38 8.74 -9.87 -2.16
N SER A 39 7.98 -10.89 -2.59
CA SER A 39 6.99 -11.50 -1.70
C SER A 39 7.67 -12.07 -0.46
N SER A 40 6.92 -12.34 0.61
CA SER A 40 7.50 -12.91 1.82
C SER A 40 8.20 -14.25 1.57
N ILE A 41 7.70 -15.04 0.61
CA ILE A 41 8.29 -16.32 0.23
C ILE A 41 9.59 -16.09 -0.55
N ASP A 42 9.56 -15.23 -1.57
CA ASP A 42 10.73 -14.94 -2.40
C ASP A 42 11.85 -14.27 -1.59
N ALA A 43 11.49 -13.40 -0.64
CA ALA A 43 12.44 -12.77 0.26
C ALA A 43 13.13 -13.81 1.15
N ALA A 44 12.37 -14.75 1.73
CA ALA A 44 12.93 -15.81 2.55
C ALA A 44 13.86 -16.74 1.76
N GLU A 45 13.48 -17.06 0.52
CA GLU A 45 14.31 -17.86 -0.38
C GLU A 45 15.59 -17.11 -0.78
N ALA A 46 15.48 -15.87 -1.22
CA ALA A 46 16.63 -15.08 -1.67
C ALA A 46 17.64 -14.80 -0.55
N VAL A 47 17.17 -14.62 0.69
CA VAL A 47 18.04 -14.53 1.87
C VAL A 47 18.73 -15.87 2.16
N LYS A 48 17.99 -16.98 2.07
CA LYS A 48 18.53 -18.33 2.29
C LYS A 48 19.60 -18.70 1.26
N THR A 49 19.43 -18.31 -0.01
CA THR A 49 20.40 -18.57 -1.08
C THR A 49 21.55 -17.56 -1.12
N SER A 50 21.61 -16.62 -0.16
CA SER A 50 22.60 -15.52 -0.13
C SER A 50 22.54 -14.55 -1.31
N ASN A 51 21.44 -14.54 -2.07
CA ASN A 51 21.20 -13.56 -3.15
C ASN A 51 20.71 -12.21 -2.60
N CYS A 52 20.17 -12.21 -1.37
CA CYS A 52 19.76 -11.02 -0.65
C CYS A 52 20.29 -11.05 0.79
N ARG A 53 20.49 -9.86 1.36
CA ARG A 53 20.76 -9.67 2.78
C ARG A 53 19.75 -8.69 3.36
N VAL A 54 19.16 -9.09 4.48
CA VAL A 54 18.30 -8.22 5.29
C VAL A 54 19.13 -7.08 5.88
N LEU A 55 18.62 -5.84 5.73
CA LEU A 55 19.23 -4.65 6.32
C LEU A 55 18.50 -4.23 7.59
N VAL A 56 17.18 -4.02 7.49
CA VAL A 56 16.31 -3.68 8.63
C VAL A 56 15.00 -4.42 8.51
N GLU A 57 14.61 -5.13 9.57
CA GLU A 57 13.31 -5.82 9.64
C GLU A 57 12.24 -4.96 10.31
N ASN A 58 10.97 -5.28 10.02
CA ASN A 58 9.80 -4.80 10.75
C ASN A 58 9.72 -3.26 10.82
N ARG A 59 10.20 -2.57 9.78
CA ARG A 59 10.14 -1.12 9.68
C ARG A 59 8.69 -0.69 9.58
N LYS A 60 8.23 0.08 10.56
CA LYS A 60 6.88 0.67 10.57
C LYS A 60 6.94 2.07 9.98
N TYR A 61 6.09 2.33 9.00
CA TYR A 61 5.98 3.62 8.35
C TYR A 61 4.52 4.06 8.29
N LEU A 62 4.24 5.25 8.80
CA LEU A 62 2.95 5.92 8.67
C LEU A 62 3.00 6.82 7.45
N ALA A 63 2.34 6.42 6.38
CA ALA A 63 2.29 7.21 5.16
C ALA A 63 1.49 8.51 5.40
N PRO A 64 1.92 9.65 4.83
CA PRO A 64 1.09 10.83 4.77
C PRO A 64 -0.28 10.53 4.15
N VAL A 65 -1.35 11.07 4.75
CA VAL A 65 -2.72 10.89 4.25
C VAL A 65 -2.88 11.55 2.89
N GLY A 66 -3.30 10.77 1.90
CA GLY A 66 -3.65 11.22 0.56
C GLY A 66 -5.15 11.50 0.42
N LEU A 67 -5.52 12.08 -0.73
CA LEU A 67 -6.93 12.34 -1.07
C LEU A 67 -7.68 11.06 -1.45
N THR A 68 -6.96 9.98 -1.79
CA THR A 68 -7.51 8.68 -2.18
C THR A 68 -6.65 7.55 -1.63
N ARG A 69 -7.19 6.33 -1.56
CA ARG A 69 -6.44 5.13 -1.16
C ARG A 69 -5.19 4.87 -2.04
N ILE A 70 -5.29 5.15 -3.34
CA ILE A 70 -4.13 5.09 -4.25
C ILE A 70 -3.15 6.21 -3.94
N GLY A 71 -3.62 7.39 -3.54
CA GLY A 71 -2.79 8.46 -3.00
C GLY A 71 -2.00 8.02 -1.76
N ASP A 72 -2.66 7.32 -0.82
CA ASP A 72 -1.99 6.74 0.35
C ASP A 72 -0.91 5.74 -0.06
N LEU A 73 -1.21 4.83 -1.00
CA LEU A 73 -0.21 3.87 -1.51
C LEU A 73 0.96 4.57 -2.20
N ARG A 74 0.74 5.66 -2.96
CA ARG A 74 1.83 6.46 -3.57
C ARG A 74 2.72 7.11 -2.51
N ASN A 75 2.14 7.62 -1.44
CA ASN A 75 2.88 8.19 -0.31
C ASN A 75 3.63 7.10 0.47
N GLY A 76 3.01 5.91 0.61
CA GLY A 76 3.60 4.70 1.17
C GLY A 76 4.82 4.24 0.37
N ALA A 77 4.67 4.10 -0.94
CA ALA A 77 5.73 3.70 -1.86
C ALA A 77 6.93 4.63 -1.82
N ARG A 78 6.70 5.96 -1.80
CA ARG A 78 7.76 6.94 -1.64
C ARG A 78 8.54 6.74 -0.34
N GLY A 79 7.83 6.51 0.77
CA GLY A 79 8.48 6.23 2.05
C GLY A 79 9.30 4.94 2.04
N ILE A 80 8.80 3.88 1.39
CA ILE A 80 9.57 2.65 1.18
C ILE A 80 10.87 2.96 0.42
N ASP A 81 10.79 3.66 -0.72
CA ASP A 81 11.96 4.00 -1.53
C ASP A 81 12.98 4.84 -0.75
N GLU A 82 12.51 5.80 0.04
CA GLU A 82 13.35 6.62 0.91
C GLU A 82 14.08 5.78 1.95
N TRP A 83 13.36 4.90 2.64
CA TRP A 83 13.95 4.03 3.67
C TRP A 83 14.88 2.97 3.10
N VAL A 84 14.52 2.33 1.98
CA VAL A 84 15.40 1.38 1.27
C VAL A 84 16.71 2.07 0.91
N ARG A 85 16.65 3.28 0.35
CA ARG A 85 17.84 4.06 0.02
C ARG A 85 18.65 4.47 1.26
N LEU A 86 18.00 4.91 2.33
CA LEU A 86 18.68 5.31 3.58
C LEU A 86 19.37 4.13 4.28
N ASP A 87 18.76 2.95 4.21
CA ASP A 87 19.33 1.71 4.75
C ASP A 87 20.46 1.15 3.86
N GLY A 88 20.68 1.71 2.66
CA GLY A 88 21.69 1.26 1.70
C GLY A 88 21.27 0.03 0.89
N GLY A 89 19.96 -0.21 0.79
CA GLY A 89 19.37 -1.30 0.04
C GLY A 89 18.88 -0.91 -1.35
N ASN A 90 18.35 -1.90 -2.05
CA ASN A 90 17.70 -1.76 -3.36
C ASN A 90 16.38 -2.55 -3.46
N ALA A 91 16.02 -3.28 -2.40
CA ALA A 91 14.85 -4.15 -2.38
C ALA A 91 14.09 -4.05 -1.06
N TYR A 92 12.84 -4.49 -1.07
CA TYR A 92 12.00 -4.58 0.12
C TYR A 92 11.05 -5.78 0.06
N SER A 93 10.55 -6.17 1.23
CA SER A 93 9.44 -7.11 1.35
C SER A 93 8.36 -6.56 2.28
N LEU A 94 7.11 -6.56 1.80
CA LEU A 94 5.96 -6.08 2.56
C LEU A 94 5.51 -7.18 3.52
N LYS A 95 5.48 -6.87 4.82
CA LYS A 95 5.00 -7.79 5.86
C LYS A 95 3.54 -7.56 6.21
N SER A 96 3.13 -6.31 6.36
CA SER A 96 1.74 -5.97 6.63
C SER A 96 1.39 -4.56 6.16
N TYR A 97 0.09 -4.32 5.99
CA TYR A 97 -0.47 -3.01 5.73
C TYR A 97 -1.77 -2.87 6.51
N GLN A 98 -2.08 -1.66 6.97
CA GLN A 98 -3.35 -1.37 7.63
C GLN A 98 -3.70 0.11 7.46
N TRP A 99 -4.95 0.40 7.12
CA TRP A 99 -5.49 1.75 7.31
C TRP A 99 -6.08 1.85 8.71
N GLN A 100 -5.53 2.74 9.52
CA GLN A 100 -6.00 3.02 10.87
C GLN A 100 -6.77 4.33 10.88
N THR A 101 -7.94 4.35 11.50
CA THR A 101 -8.70 5.59 11.69
C THR A 101 -7.94 6.49 12.66
N VAL A 102 -7.67 7.74 12.25
CA VAL A 102 -6.87 8.70 13.02
C VAL A 102 -7.69 9.84 13.62
N ASN A 103 -8.98 9.95 13.29
CA ASN A 103 -9.88 10.89 13.94
C ASN A 103 -11.37 10.49 13.86
N ASP A 104 -12.19 11.22 14.61
CA ASP A 104 -13.65 11.03 14.70
C ASP A 104 -14.39 11.35 13.39
N LYS A 105 -13.71 11.97 12.42
CA LYS A 105 -14.26 12.26 11.08
C LYS A 105 -14.12 11.07 10.13
N GLY A 106 -13.50 9.97 10.58
CA GLY A 106 -13.28 8.77 9.78
C GLY A 106 -12.11 8.86 8.82
N GLU A 107 -11.22 9.86 8.97
CA GLU A 107 -9.97 9.89 8.22
C GLU A 107 -9.12 8.70 8.65
N SER A 108 -8.50 8.04 7.68
CA SER A 108 -7.66 6.88 7.93
C SER A 108 -6.27 7.09 7.37
N GLN A 109 -5.25 6.67 8.12
CA GLN A 109 -3.86 6.72 7.72
C GLN A 109 -3.34 5.33 7.41
N LEU A 110 -2.61 5.19 6.30
CA LEU A 110 -1.96 3.95 5.93
C LEU A 110 -0.70 3.74 6.76
N GLN A 111 -0.65 2.64 7.51
CA GLN A 111 0.55 2.09 8.12
C GLN A 111 1.07 0.92 7.28
N LEU A 112 2.36 0.91 7.01
CA LEU A 112 3.08 -0.18 6.34
C LEU A 112 4.10 -0.77 7.30
N GLU A 113 4.24 -2.09 7.28
CA GLU A 113 5.35 -2.81 7.91
C GLU A 113 6.12 -3.57 6.83
N PHE A 114 7.41 -3.30 6.70
CA PHE A 114 8.24 -3.91 5.67
C PHE A 114 9.68 -4.13 6.13
N THR A 115 10.37 -5.00 5.41
CA THR A 115 11.81 -5.28 5.57
C THR A 115 12.56 -4.62 4.41
N THR A 116 13.66 -3.95 4.70
CA THR A 116 14.60 -3.45 3.68
C THR A 116 15.71 -4.46 3.45
N MET A 117 16.11 -4.62 2.20
CA MET A 117 17.08 -5.62 1.78
C MET A 117 18.04 -5.02 0.75
N VAL A 118 19.24 -5.58 0.71
CA VAL A 118 20.16 -5.43 -0.44
C VAL A 118 20.24 -6.77 -1.14
N CYS A 119 19.97 -6.77 -2.43
CA CYS A 119 19.99 -7.96 -3.28
C CYS A 119 20.94 -7.74 -4.46
N GLU A 120 21.55 -8.81 -4.94
CA GLU A 120 22.40 -8.80 -6.14
C GLU A 120 21.59 -8.76 -7.45
#